data_AF-A0AAJ0CDX3-F1
#
_entry.id   AF-A0AAJ0CDX3-F1
#
_cell.length_a   1.000
_cell.length_b   1.000
_cell.length_c   1.000
_cell.angle_alpha   90.00
_cell.angle_beta   90.00
_cell.angle_gamma   90.00
#
_symmetry.space_group_name_H-M   'P 1'
#
loop_
_entity.id
_entity.type
_entity.pdbx_description
1 polymer ?
#
loop_
_entity_poly.entity_id
_entity_poly.type
_entity_poly.pdbx_seq_one_letter_code
_entity_poly.pdbx_strand_id
1 'polypeptide(L)'
;MAMSKTRGGNALGLNVDGHLIINLFALNWTDRAMDTAASVLAADFITSFREAADALGAFHPYIYLNYANKGQDVFQSYGKDNQQRLLDIQTRIDPEGIFTSCGLWTGFFRVQ
;
A
#
# COMPACT_ATOMS: atom_id res chain seq x y z
N MET A 1 -1.22 -13.79 14.42
CA MET A 1 -1.55 -14.37 13.09
C MET A 1 -1.88 -15.87 13.09
N ALA A 2 -1.59 -16.64 14.15
CA ALA A 2 -1.84 -18.09 14.19
C ALA A 2 -3.28 -18.51 13.79
N MET A 3 -4.30 -17.83 14.31
CA MET A 3 -5.71 -18.14 13.97
C MET A 3 -6.11 -17.81 12.53
N SER A 4 -5.41 -16.89 11.86
CA SER A 4 -5.64 -16.64 10.43
C SER A 4 -5.01 -17.73 9.58
N LYS A 5 -3.80 -18.18 9.94
CA LYS A 5 -3.09 -19.26 9.22
C LYS A 5 -3.86 -20.58 9.24
N THR A 6 -4.50 -20.94 10.37
CA THR A 6 -5.34 -22.15 10.44
C THR A 6 -6.57 -22.11 9.53
N ARG A 7 -6.95 -20.92 9.04
CA ARG A 7 -8.08 -20.70 8.12
C ARG A 7 -7.63 -20.38 6.69
N GLY A 8 -6.37 -20.68 6.34
CA GLY A 8 -5.80 -20.42 5.02
C GLY A 8 -5.09 -19.08 4.85
N GLY A 9 -4.96 -18.30 5.92
CA GLY A 9 -4.23 -17.03 5.93
C GLY A 9 -5.01 -15.85 5.34
N ASN A 10 -4.30 -14.77 5.04
CA ASN A 10 -4.79 -13.61 4.31
C ASN A 10 -3.75 -13.16 3.27
N ALA A 11 -4.11 -12.22 2.42
CA ALA A 11 -3.25 -11.77 1.33
C ALA A 11 -2.18 -10.74 1.76
N LEU A 12 -2.12 -10.33 3.03
CA LEU A 12 -1.31 -9.18 3.46
C LEU A 12 0.19 -9.52 3.61
N GLY A 13 0.56 -10.80 3.57
CA GLY A 13 1.95 -11.25 3.70
C GLY A 13 2.60 -10.99 5.06
N LEU A 14 1.83 -10.53 6.04
CA LEU A 14 2.37 -10.19 7.35
C LEU A 14 2.77 -11.47 8.11
N ASN A 15 4.02 -11.54 8.48
CA ASN A 15 4.58 -12.59 9.34
C ASN A 15 5.69 -11.99 10.19
N VAL A 16 5.30 -11.13 11.14
CA VAL A 16 6.20 -10.44 12.06
C VAL A 16 6.03 -11.00 13.47
N ASP A 17 7.14 -11.07 14.20
CA ASP A 17 7.13 -11.32 15.63
C ASP A 17 6.97 -9.99 16.38
N GLY A 18 6.05 -9.95 17.34
CA GLY A 18 5.76 -8.74 18.12
C GLY A 18 4.79 -7.78 17.42
N HIS A 19 5.05 -6.47 17.56
CA HIS A 19 4.14 -5.41 17.14
C HIS A 19 4.58 -4.75 15.84
N LEU A 20 3.64 -4.53 14.93
CA LEU A 20 3.81 -3.68 13.76
C LEU A 20 3.05 -2.38 13.97
N ILE A 21 3.71 -1.26 13.71
CA ILE A 21 3.10 0.09 13.79
C ILE A 21 2.89 0.60 12.37
N ILE A 22 1.65 0.97 12.05
CA ILE A 22 1.31 1.63 10.78
C ILE A 22 1.24 3.13 11.05
N ASN A 23 2.09 3.90 10.37
CA ASN A 23 2.12 5.36 10.50
C ASN A 23 1.34 6.01 9.36
N LEU A 24 0.45 6.92 9.71
CA LEU A 24 -0.30 7.74 8.76
C LEU A 24 0.21 9.18 8.82
N PHE A 25 0.73 9.67 7.70
CA PHE A 25 1.02 11.08 7.52
C PHE A 25 -0.15 11.76 6.81
N ALA A 26 -0.81 12.68 7.49
CA ALA A 26 -1.96 13.40 6.98
C ALA A 26 -1.63 14.88 6.81
N LEU A 27 -1.90 15.41 5.62
CA LEU A 27 -1.76 16.82 5.29
C LEU A 27 -3.14 17.42 5.00
N ASN A 28 -3.34 18.66 5.41
CA ASN A 28 -4.47 19.48 5.00
C ASN A 28 -3.99 20.88 4.65
N TRP A 29 -4.69 21.51 3.70
CA TRP A 29 -4.47 22.89 3.30
C TRP A 29 -5.77 23.43 2.68
N THR A 30 -5.94 24.75 2.69
CA THR A 30 -7.15 25.40 2.16
C THR A 30 -6.94 26.04 0.80
N ASP A 31 -5.70 26.40 0.46
CA ASP A 31 -5.36 27.05 -0.80
C ASP A 31 -4.94 26.03 -1.86
N ARG A 32 -5.71 25.95 -2.96
CA ARG A 32 -5.42 25.08 -4.11
C ARG A 32 -4.01 25.28 -4.67
N ALA A 33 -3.42 26.47 -4.54
CA ALA A 33 -2.04 26.72 -4.97
C ALA A 33 -1.01 25.79 -4.27
N MET A 34 -1.38 25.19 -3.13
CA MET A 34 -0.53 24.28 -2.38
C MET A 34 -0.60 22.81 -2.84
N ASP A 35 -1.49 22.44 -3.76
CA ASP A 35 -1.70 21.02 -4.15
C ASP A 35 -0.38 20.33 -4.56
N THR A 36 0.43 20.99 -5.38
CA THR A 36 1.73 20.46 -5.81
C THR A 36 2.73 20.40 -4.66
N ALA A 37 2.83 21.48 -3.87
CA ALA A 37 3.77 21.55 -2.75
C ALA A 37 3.46 20.49 -1.68
N ALA A 38 2.19 20.26 -1.37
CA ALA A 38 1.76 19.24 -0.43
C ALA A 38 2.02 17.82 -0.95
N SER A 39 1.82 17.59 -2.26
CA SER A 39 2.14 16.30 -2.89
C SER A 39 3.64 15.99 -2.84
N VAL A 40 4.49 16.98 -3.11
CA VAL A 40 5.95 16.86 -3.00
C VAL A 40 6.37 16.59 -1.55
N LEU A 41 5.86 17.38 -0.60
CA LEU A 41 6.13 17.18 0.83
C LEU A 41 5.74 15.77 1.30
N ALA A 42 4.59 15.24 0.86
CA ALA A 42 4.16 13.90 1.21
C ALA A 42 5.12 12.82 0.66
N ALA A 43 5.58 12.97 -0.58
CA ALA A 43 6.54 12.05 -1.18
C ALA A 43 7.90 12.08 -0.46
N ASP A 44 8.42 13.27 -0.20
CA ASP A 44 9.71 13.47 0.49
C ASP A 44 9.67 12.95 1.94
N PHE A 45 8.56 13.17 2.63
CA PHE A 45 8.33 12.63 3.97
C PHE A 45 8.36 11.10 3.96
N ILE A 46 7.65 10.44 3.04
CA ILE A 46 7.62 8.98 2.96
C ILE A 46 9.01 8.42 2.64
N THR A 47 9.77 9.05 1.76
CA THR A 47 11.16 8.65 1.46
C THR A 47 12.03 8.77 2.71
N SER A 48 12.02 9.92 3.37
CA SER A 48 12.83 10.17 4.58
C SER A 48 12.44 9.24 5.73
N PHE A 49 11.15 8.96 5.90
CA PHE A 49 10.65 8.03 6.90
C PHE A 49 11.16 6.61 6.67
N ARG A 50 11.17 6.14 5.41
CA ARG A 50 11.70 4.81 5.05
C ARG A 50 13.19 4.72 5.35
N GLU A 51 13.97 5.71 4.90
CA GLU A 51 15.41 5.76 5.16
C GLU A 51 15.72 5.74 6.67
N ALA A 52 14.98 6.51 7.47
CA ALA A 52 15.13 6.51 8.93
C ALA A 52 14.74 5.15 9.55
N ALA A 53 13.64 4.54 9.11
CA ALA A 53 13.20 3.23 9.60
C ALA A 53 14.19 2.11 9.22
N ASP A 54 14.77 2.16 8.02
CA ASP A 54 15.80 1.24 7.55
C ASP A 54 17.09 1.39 8.37
N ALA A 55 17.53 2.62 8.63
CA ALA A 55 18.70 2.91 9.45
C ALA A 55 18.55 2.40 10.90
N LEU A 56 17.32 2.33 11.41
CA LEU A 56 16.99 1.78 12.73
C LEU A 56 16.76 0.27 12.71
N GLY A 57 16.78 -0.39 11.54
CA GLY A 57 16.43 -1.81 11.39
C GLY A 57 14.97 -2.13 11.74
N ALA A 58 14.10 -1.12 11.70
CA ALA A 58 12.69 -1.21 12.12
C ALA A 58 11.71 -1.18 10.94
N PHE A 59 12.21 -1.01 9.70
CA PHE A 59 11.36 -0.92 8.52
C PHE A 59 10.66 -2.24 8.21
N HIS A 60 9.39 -2.14 7.83
CA HIS A 60 8.62 -3.24 7.27
C HIS A 60 7.88 -2.71 6.02
N PRO A 61 7.88 -3.44 4.89
CA PRO A 61 7.42 -2.90 3.61
C PRO A 61 5.91 -2.68 3.52
N TYR A 62 5.12 -3.37 4.35
CA TYR A 62 3.65 -3.37 4.33
C TYR A 62 3.02 -1.97 4.26
N ILE A 63 2.11 -1.78 3.31
CA ILE A 63 1.33 -0.56 3.11
C ILE A 63 -0.15 -0.88 3.29
N TYR A 64 -0.86 -0.03 4.06
CA TYR A 64 -2.29 -0.20 4.27
C TYR A 64 -3.11 0.45 3.15
N LEU A 65 -3.76 -0.39 2.33
CA LEU A 65 -4.50 -0.02 1.11
C LEU A 65 -5.41 1.21 1.26
N ASN A 66 -6.19 1.27 2.34
CA ASN A 66 -7.23 2.29 2.51
C ASN A 66 -6.67 3.71 2.70
N TYR A 67 -5.39 3.84 3.06
CA TYR A 67 -4.71 5.13 3.24
C TYR A 67 -3.44 5.27 2.39
N ALA A 68 -3.31 4.45 1.33
CA ALA A 68 -2.20 4.58 0.40
C ALA A 68 -2.38 5.81 -0.51
N ASN A 69 -1.29 6.57 -0.70
CA ASN A 69 -1.24 7.71 -1.61
C ASN A 69 -0.73 7.32 -3.00
N LYS A 70 -0.84 8.24 -3.97
CA LYS A 70 -0.42 8.02 -5.36
C LYS A 70 1.06 7.67 -5.41
N GLY A 71 1.39 6.63 -6.18
CA GLY A 71 2.77 6.15 -6.34
C GLY A 71 3.22 5.14 -5.28
N GLN A 72 2.40 4.82 -4.27
CA GLN A 72 2.69 3.72 -3.35
C GLN A 72 2.21 2.39 -3.94
N ASP A 73 3.14 1.46 -4.18
CA ASP A 73 2.79 0.11 -4.63
C ASP A 73 2.34 -0.76 -3.43
N VAL A 74 1.03 -0.76 -3.19
CA VAL A 74 0.45 -1.49 -2.06
C VAL A 74 0.59 -3.00 -2.23
N PHE A 75 0.36 -3.53 -3.43
CA PHE A 75 0.30 -4.99 -3.62
C PHE A 75 1.69 -5.61 -3.61
N GLN A 76 2.72 -4.91 -4.08
CA GLN A 76 4.10 -5.33 -3.89
C GLN A 76 4.48 -5.43 -2.40
N SER A 77 3.90 -4.56 -1.54
CA SER A 77 4.14 -4.59 -0.10
C SER A 77 3.64 -5.86 0.61
N TYR A 78 2.77 -6.64 -0.04
CA TYR A 78 2.23 -7.88 0.48
C TYR A 78 3.13 -9.10 0.21
N GLY A 79 4.23 -8.89 -0.52
CA GLY A 79 5.15 -9.93 -0.98
C GLY A 79 4.76 -10.48 -2.35
N LYS A 80 5.78 -10.90 -3.12
CA LYS A 80 5.66 -11.33 -4.52
C LYS A 80 4.62 -12.44 -4.72
N ASP A 81 4.61 -13.45 -3.85
CA ASP A 81 3.69 -14.59 -3.98
C ASP A 81 2.23 -14.17 -3.79
N ASN A 82 1.96 -13.28 -2.83
CA ASN A 82 0.61 -12.76 -2.60
C ASN A 82 0.18 -11.83 -3.73
N GLN A 83 1.09 -10.97 -4.22
CA GLN A 83 0.83 -10.12 -5.37
C GLN A 83 0.45 -10.94 -6.60
N GLN A 84 1.22 -11.99 -6.91
CA GLN A 84 0.94 -12.87 -8.05
C GLN A 84 -0.40 -13.59 -7.87
N ARG A 85 -0.66 -14.16 -6.68
CA ARG A 85 -1.94 -14.81 -6.38
C ARG A 85 -3.12 -13.85 -6.56
N LEU A 86 -2.99 -12.59 -6.15
CA LEU A 86 -4.05 -11.59 -6.33
C LEU A 86 -4.27 -11.27 -7.80
N LEU A 87 -3.20 -11.15 -8.60
CA LEU A 87 -3.30 -10.97 -10.05
C LEU A 87 -4.03 -12.15 -10.70
N ASP A 88 -3.67 -13.38 -10.35
CA ASP A 88 -4.32 -14.59 -10.87
C ASP A 88 -5.82 -14.63 -10.51
N ILE A 89 -6.17 -14.22 -9.28
CA ILE A 89 -7.56 -14.11 -8.84
C ILE A 89 -8.29 -13.03 -9.64
N GLN A 90 -7.68 -11.87 -9.85
CA GLN A 90 -8.29 -10.78 -10.60
C GLN A 90 -8.57 -11.21 -12.03
N THR A 91 -7.61 -11.83 -12.73
CA THR A 91 -7.81 -12.30 -14.11
C THR A 91 -8.90 -13.36 -14.21
N ARG A 92 -9.04 -14.21 -13.18
CA ARG A 92 -10.09 -15.25 -13.16
C ARG A 92 -11.48 -14.69 -12.88
N ILE A 93 -11.60 -13.65 -12.06
CA ILE A 93 -12.89 -13.12 -11.57
C ILE A 93 -13.38 -11.95 -12.43
N ASP A 94 -12.47 -11.12 -12.94
CA ASP A 94 -12.75 -9.95 -13.77
C ASP A 94 -12.03 -10.05 -15.13
N PRO A 95 -12.29 -11.10 -15.94
CA PRO A 95 -11.58 -11.33 -17.20
C PRO A 95 -11.84 -10.22 -18.25
N GLU A 96 -12.96 -9.51 -18.12
CA GLU A 96 -13.31 -8.38 -18.99
C GLU A 96 -12.79 -7.04 -18.44
N GLY A 97 -12.19 -7.03 -17.24
CA GLY A 97 -11.62 -5.82 -16.64
C GLY A 97 -12.67 -4.75 -16.29
N ILE A 98 -13.90 -5.16 -15.98
CA ILE A 98 -15.02 -4.27 -15.64
C ILE A 98 -14.70 -3.44 -14.40
N PHE A 99 -14.09 -4.05 -13.38
CA PHE A 99 -13.73 -3.38 -12.13
C PHE A 99 -12.30 -2.84 -12.17
N THR A 100 -11.42 -3.59 -12.83
CA THR A 100 -9.99 -3.31 -12.86
C THR A 100 -9.41 -3.68 -14.21
N SER A 101 -9.44 -2.74 -15.15
CA SER A 101 -9.06 -2.99 -16.55
C SER A 101 -7.63 -3.48 -16.77
N CYS A 102 -6.71 -3.20 -15.84
CA CYS A 102 -5.28 -3.49 -15.99
C CYS A 102 -4.67 -4.30 -14.81
N GLY A 103 -5.47 -5.10 -14.09
CA GLY A 103 -4.96 -5.93 -13.01
C GLY A 103 -5.43 -5.49 -11.64
N LEU A 104 -4.53 -5.24 -10.68
CA LEU A 104 -4.95 -4.87 -9.32
C LEU A 104 -5.36 -3.39 -9.23
N TRP A 105 -6.16 -3.08 -8.21
CA TRP A 105 -6.63 -1.73 -7.92
C TRP A 105 -5.48 -0.71 -7.80
N THR A 106 -5.60 0.46 -8.41
CA THR A 106 -4.51 1.46 -8.45
C THR A 106 -4.75 2.70 -7.59
N GLY A 107 -5.85 2.77 -6.83
CA GLY A 107 -6.10 3.88 -5.91
C GLY A 107 -7.46 4.57 -6.05
N PHE A 108 -7.80 5.41 -5.07
CA PHE A 108 -8.93 6.37 -5.11
C PHE A 108 -8.51 7.72 -5.69
N PHE A 109 -7.64 7.74 -6.70
CA PHE A 109 -7.20 9.00 -7.29
C PHE A 109 -8.27 9.48 -8.27
N ARG A 110 -8.67 10.76 -8.16
CA ARG A 110 -9.47 11.37 -9.23
C ARG A 110 -8.72 11.19 -10.53
N VAL A 111 -9.33 10.50 -11.47
CA VAL A 111 -8.95 10.56 -12.87
C VAL A 111 -9.12 12.03 -13.26
N GLN A 112 -8.02 12.67 -13.67
CA GLN A 112 -8.08 14.01 -14.25
C GLN A 112 -8.74 13.94 -15.62
#